data_AF-H3H779-F1
#
_entry.id   AF-H3H779-F1
#
_cell.length_a   1.000
_cell.length_b   1.000
_cell.length_c   1.000
_cell.angle_alpha   90.00
_cell.angle_beta   90.00
_cell.angle_gamma   90.00
#
_symmetry.space_group_name_H-M   'P 1'
#
loop_
_entity.id
_entity.type
_entity.pdbx_description
1 polymer ?
#
loop_
_entity_poly.entity_id
_entity_poly.type
_entity_poly.pdbx_seq_one_letter_code
_entity_poly.pdbx_strand_id
1 'polypeptide(L)'
;MKGRIAVQFVSFAGQAVFLYLYSTTKSLSSSIPLLVFFGIFVQACTGSTYGIVPYVLPAFTGATSGFVGAGGNVGALCWSLMFKGIGNRTTSFKYLSIFVAAGALVTFGIKVPGNAALWEKDDSVHGGLAPTEVDDDSAHNGKAAA
;
A
#
# COMPACT_ATOMS: atom_id res chain seq x y z
N MET A 1 -4.53 10.34 2.37
CA MET A 1 -3.67 9.14 2.55
C MET A 1 -4.44 7.80 2.52
N LYS A 2 -5.77 7.79 2.67
CA LYS A 2 -6.61 6.58 2.61
C LYS A 2 -6.61 5.88 1.24
N GLY A 3 -6.60 6.63 0.14
CA GLY A 3 -6.56 6.09 -1.22
C GLY A 3 -5.25 5.39 -1.61
N ARG A 4 -4.10 5.83 -1.05
CA ARG A 4 -2.79 5.22 -1.37
C ARG A 4 -2.63 3.83 -0.75
N ILE A 5 -3.05 3.65 0.51
CA ILE A 5 -3.05 2.34 1.17
C ILE A 5 -4.06 1.39 0.53
N ALA A 6 -5.22 1.91 0.08
CA ALA A 6 -6.19 1.11 -0.67
C ALA A 6 -5.63 0.63 -2.03
N VAL A 7 -4.93 1.51 -2.76
CA VAL A 7 -4.26 1.13 -4.02
C VAL A 7 -3.15 0.11 -3.78
N GLN A 8 -2.38 0.25 -2.69
CA GLN A 8 -1.36 -0.71 -2.27
C GLN A 8 -1.98 -2.10 -2.02
N PHE A 9 -3.07 -2.15 -1.26
CA PHE A 9 -3.77 -3.41 -0.93
C PHE A 9 -4.35 -4.09 -2.18
N VAL A 10 -5.06 -3.33 -3.02
CA VAL A 10 -5.63 -3.85 -4.28
C VAL A 10 -4.51 -4.36 -5.21
N SER A 11 -3.38 -3.66 -5.27
CA SER A 11 -2.25 -4.08 -6.10
C SER A 11 -1.63 -5.38 -5.60
N PHE A 12 -1.46 -5.55 -4.29
CA PHE A 12 -0.95 -6.79 -3.70
C PHE A 12 -1.92 -7.97 -3.88
N ALA A 13 -3.22 -7.74 -3.69
CA ALA A 13 -4.24 -8.76 -3.89
C ALA A 13 -4.30 -9.21 -5.36
N GLY A 14 -4.28 -8.26 -6.30
CA GLY A 14 -4.23 -8.55 -7.74
C GLY A 14 -3.02 -9.41 -8.11
N GLN A 15 -1.82 -9.02 -7.68
CA GLN A 15 -0.60 -9.79 -7.92
C GLN A 15 -0.68 -11.22 -7.39
N ALA A 16 -1.14 -11.40 -6.15
CA ALA A 16 -1.26 -12.72 -5.54
C ALA A 16 -2.18 -13.65 -6.35
N VAL A 17 -3.33 -13.13 -6.80
CA VAL A 17 -4.31 -13.88 -7.59
C VAL A 17 -3.75 -14.26 -8.96
N PHE A 18 -3.21 -13.29 -9.72
CA PHE A 18 -2.65 -13.55 -11.05
C PHE A 18 -1.44 -14.50 -11.00
N LEU A 19 -0.59 -14.37 -9.98
CA LEU A 19 0.58 -15.23 -9.82
C LEU A 19 0.20 -16.66 -9.39
N TYR A 20 -0.84 -16.82 -8.57
CA TYR A 20 -1.38 -18.13 -8.22
C TYR A 20 -2.02 -18.84 -9.42
N LEU A 21 -2.80 -18.10 -10.23
CA LEU A 21 -3.39 -18.61 -11.48
C LEU A 21 -2.29 -19.00 -12.50
N TYR A 22 -1.21 -18.24 -12.56
CA TYR A 22 -0.05 -18.59 -13.38
C TYR A 22 0.61 -19.90 -12.91
N SER A 23 0.73 -20.10 -11.59
CA SER A 23 1.31 -21.34 -11.02
C SER A 23 0.53 -22.60 -11.39
N THR A 24 -0.77 -22.51 -11.66
CA THR A 24 -1.62 -23.68 -12.02
C THR A 24 -1.70 -23.93 -13.53
N THR A 25 -1.32 -22.94 -14.34
CA THR A 25 -1.42 -23.01 -15.80
C THR A 25 -0.21 -23.73 -16.41
N LYS A 26 -0.45 -24.72 -17.28
CA LYS A 26 0.60 -25.43 -18.04
C LYS A 26 0.71 -25.00 -19.51
N SER A 27 -0.15 -24.08 -19.95
CA SER A 27 -0.25 -23.64 -21.35
C SER A 27 0.41 -22.27 -21.56
N LEU A 28 1.39 -22.23 -22.47
CA LEU A 28 2.13 -21.01 -22.84
C LEU A 28 1.23 -19.83 -23.23
N SER A 29 0.17 -20.09 -24.02
CA SER A 29 -0.74 -19.04 -24.50
C SER A 29 -1.50 -18.34 -23.37
N SER A 30 -1.77 -19.04 -22.27
CA SER A 30 -2.45 -18.46 -21.10
C SER A 30 -1.44 -17.80 -20.14
N SER A 31 -0.22 -18.34 -20.03
CA SER A 31 0.84 -17.78 -19.19
C SER A 31 1.21 -16.33 -19.50
N ILE A 32 1.30 -15.96 -20.78
CA ILE A 32 1.73 -14.61 -21.21
C ILE A 32 0.80 -13.51 -20.68
N PRO A 33 -0.53 -13.52 -20.96
CA PRO A 33 -1.41 -12.46 -20.46
C PRO A 33 -1.43 -12.40 -18.93
N LEU A 34 -1.37 -13.53 -18.22
CA LEU A 34 -1.32 -13.54 -16.76
C LEU A 34 -0.07 -12.83 -16.20
N LEU A 35 1.10 -13.07 -16.80
CA LEU A 35 2.34 -12.42 -16.38
C LEU A 35 2.37 -10.93 -16.73
N VAL A 36 1.74 -10.53 -17.83
CA VAL A 36 1.60 -9.10 -18.21
C VAL A 36 0.78 -8.34 -17.17
N PHE A 37 -0.39 -8.86 -16.81
CA PHE A 37 -1.21 -8.24 -15.76
C PHE A 37 -0.47 -8.21 -14.43
N PHE A 38 0.14 -9.33 -14.03
CA PHE A 38 0.99 -9.39 -12.84
C PHE A 38 2.06 -8.28 -12.84
N GLY A 39 2.79 -8.09 -13.94
CA GLY A 39 3.82 -7.05 -14.07
C GLY A 39 3.29 -5.63 -13.89
N ILE A 40 2.11 -5.32 -14.43
CA ILE A 40 1.47 -4.01 -14.26
C ILE A 40 1.18 -3.74 -12.78
N PHE A 41 0.61 -4.72 -12.07
CA PHE A 41 0.32 -4.56 -10.64
C PHE A 41 1.60 -4.51 -9.79
N VAL A 42 2.66 -5.26 -10.15
CA VAL A 42 3.97 -5.19 -9.49
C VAL A 42 4.54 -3.76 -9.59
N GLN A 43 4.52 -3.16 -10.78
CA GLN A 43 4.99 -1.79 -11.00
C GLN A 43 4.18 -0.76 -10.19
N ALA A 44 2.85 -0.89 -10.17
CA ALA A 44 2.00 -0.01 -9.37
C ALA A 44 2.29 -0.15 -7.86
N CYS A 45 2.54 -1.38 -7.41
CA CYS A 45 2.84 -1.67 -6.01
C CYS A 45 4.21 -1.13 -5.59
N THR A 46 5.26 -1.32 -6.40
CA THR A 46 6.60 -0.80 -6.09
C THR A 46 6.58 0.73 -6.06
N GLY A 47 5.91 1.38 -7.02
CA GLY A 47 5.74 2.83 -7.03
C GLY A 47 5.03 3.36 -5.78
N SER A 48 3.97 2.68 -5.33
CA SER A 48 3.25 3.07 -4.11
C SER A 48 4.07 2.83 -2.83
N THR A 49 4.84 1.75 -2.74
CA THR A 49 5.77 1.50 -1.60
C THR A 49 6.80 2.61 -1.47
N TYR A 50 7.52 2.94 -2.55
CA TYR A 50 8.50 4.03 -2.55
C TYR A 50 7.83 5.38 -2.29
N GLY A 51 6.58 5.55 -2.72
CA GLY A 51 5.75 6.71 -2.41
C GLY A 51 5.37 6.82 -0.93
N ILE A 52 5.27 5.72 -0.17
CA ILE A 52 4.97 5.72 1.28
C ILE A 52 6.22 6.06 2.12
N VAL A 53 7.39 5.61 1.70
CA VAL A 53 8.67 5.71 2.43
C VAL A 53 8.98 7.12 2.98
N PRO A 54 8.86 8.22 2.22
CA PRO A 54 9.16 9.55 2.74
C PRO A 54 8.17 10.05 3.81
N TYR A 55 6.99 9.44 3.93
CA TYR A 55 6.00 9.79 4.96
C TYR A 55 6.27 9.10 6.31
N VAL A 56 7.04 8.01 6.32
CA VAL A 56 7.35 7.27 7.55
C VAL A 56 8.33 8.04 8.43
N LEU A 57 9.37 8.62 7.83
CA LEU A 57 10.35 9.43 8.54
C LEU A 57 10.80 10.63 7.68
N PRO A 58 10.07 11.76 7.75
CA PRO A 58 10.35 12.92 6.90
C PRO A 58 11.72 13.55 7.16
N ALA A 59 12.32 13.32 8.33
CA ALA A 59 13.65 13.83 8.69
C ALA A 59 14.81 13.12 7.97
N PHE A 60 14.65 11.86 7.56
CA PHE A 60 15.74 11.03 6.99
C PHE A 60 15.25 10.17 5.81
N THR A 61 14.56 10.81 4.85
CA THR A 61 13.97 10.13 3.69
C THR A 61 14.99 9.35 2.85
N GLY A 62 16.23 9.81 2.77
CA GLY A 62 17.34 9.11 2.09
C GLY A 62 17.76 7.80 2.76
N ALA A 63 17.80 7.76 4.09
CA ALA A 63 18.15 6.55 4.83
C ALA A 63 17.03 5.50 4.76
N THR A 64 15.77 5.93 4.88
CA THR A 64 14.61 5.03 4.79
C THR A 64 14.43 4.47 3.37
N SER A 65 14.68 5.27 2.34
CA SER A 65 14.67 4.79 0.94
C SER A 65 15.88 3.93 0.59
N GLY A 66 17.05 4.20 1.19
CA GLY A 66 18.20 3.31 1.10
C GLY A 66 17.91 1.91 1.69
N PHE A 67 17.24 1.87 2.85
CA PHE A 67 16.85 0.59 3.47
C PHE A 67 15.87 -0.21 2.61
N VAL A 68 14.82 0.44 2.07
CA VAL A 68 13.84 -0.27 1.22
C VAL A 68 14.49 -0.79 -0.07
N GLY A 69 15.45 -0.03 -0.64
CA GLY A 69 16.23 -0.45 -1.81
C GLY A 69 17.12 -1.66 -1.51
N ALA A 70 17.83 -1.65 -0.38
CA ALA A 70 18.63 -2.80 0.07
C ALA A 70 17.76 -4.05 0.31
N GLY A 71 16.56 -3.88 0.87
CA GLY A 71 15.60 -4.96 1.08
C GLY A 71 15.20 -5.69 -0.21
N GLY A 72 15.08 -4.97 -1.34
CA GLY A 72 14.80 -5.57 -2.65
C GLY A 72 15.88 -6.57 -3.10
N ASN A 73 17.16 -6.23 -2.92
CA ASN A 73 18.28 -7.11 -3.23
C ASN A 73 18.28 -8.36 -2.34
N VAL A 74 18.07 -8.18 -1.03
CA VAL A 74 17.98 -9.31 -0.08
C VAL A 74 16.80 -10.23 -0.42
N GLY A 75 15.65 -9.66 -0.79
CA GLY A 75 14.48 -10.41 -1.23
C GLY A 75 14.75 -11.25 -2.49
N ALA A 76 15.44 -10.69 -3.47
CA ALA A 76 15.84 -11.41 -4.69
C ALA A 76 16.77 -12.59 -4.39
N LEU A 77 17.72 -12.42 -3.46
CA LEU A 77 18.60 -13.50 -3.01
C LEU A 77 17.81 -14.58 -2.26
N CYS A 78 16.97 -14.21 -1.29
CA CYS A 78 16.10 -15.13 -0.56
C CYS A 78 15.23 -15.95 -1.51
N TRP A 79 14.62 -15.27 -2.49
CA TRP A 79 13.84 -15.91 -3.53
C TRP A 79 14.63 -16.91 -4.37
N SER A 80 15.83 -16.51 -4.81
CA SER A 80 16.71 -17.35 -5.62
C SER A 80 17.17 -18.60 -4.86
N LEU A 81 17.47 -18.47 -3.56
CA LEU A 81 17.80 -19.60 -2.70
C LEU A 81 16.61 -20.55 -2.50
N MET A 82 15.41 -20.00 -2.32
CA MET A 82 14.18 -20.80 -2.22
C MET A 82 13.92 -21.59 -3.51
N PHE A 83 14.09 -20.95 -4.67
CA PHE A 83 13.94 -21.61 -5.97
C PHE A 83 14.95 -22.75 -6.15
N LYS A 84 16.20 -22.54 -5.69
CA LYS A 84 17.25 -23.56 -5.72
C LYS A 84 16.95 -24.73 -4.78
N GLY A 85 16.34 -24.49 -3.62
CA GLY A 85 15.99 -25.54 -2.65
C GLY A 85 14.81 -26.43 -3.05
N ILE A 86 13.79 -25.88 -3.71
CA ILE A 86 12.58 -26.64 -4.08
C ILE A 86 12.76 -27.39 -5.41
N GLY A 87 13.53 -26.84 -6.35
CA GLY A 87 13.82 -27.44 -7.66
C GLY A 87 12.62 -27.53 -8.62
N ASN A 88 11.38 -27.40 -8.13
CA ASN A 88 10.16 -27.54 -8.91
C ASN A 88 9.49 -26.19 -9.17
N ARG A 89 9.53 -25.75 -10.44
CA ARG A 89 9.10 -24.41 -10.90
C ARG A 89 7.66 -24.08 -10.49
N THR A 90 6.74 -25.02 -10.66
CA THR A 90 5.31 -24.86 -10.34
C THR A 90 5.13 -24.57 -8.85
N THR A 91 5.76 -25.38 -8.00
CA THR A 91 5.69 -25.28 -6.54
C THR A 91 6.34 -24.00 -6.03
N SER A 92 7.48 -23.61 -6.61
CA SER A 92 8.14 -22.35 -6.27
C SER A 92 7.23 -21.16 -6.55
N PHE A 93 6.67 -21.01 -7.76
CA PHE A 93 5.75 -19.90 -8.03
C PHE A 93 4.51 -19.89 -7.12
N LYS A 94 4.06 -21.07 -6.69
CA LYS A 94 2.97 -21.20 -5.72
C LYS A 94 3.35 -20.63 -4.34
N TYR A 95 4.53 -20.98 -3.83
CA TYR A 95 5.06 -20.39 -2.61
C TYR A 95 5.29 -18.88 -2.73
N LEU A 96 5.72 -18.38 -3.91
CA LEU A 96 5.82 -16.93 -4.16
C LEU A 96 4.47 -16.26 -3.96
N SER A 97 3.43 -16.83 -4.57
CA SER A 97 2.08 -16.27 -4.53
C SER A 97 1.52 -16.24 -3.10
N ILE A 98 1.81 -17.26 -2.30
CA ILE A 98 1.43 -17.31 -0.88
C ILE A 98 2.18 -16.24 -0.08
N PHE A 99 3.47 -16.02 -0.36
CA PHE A 99 4.25 -14.98 0.33
C PHE A 99 3.73 -13.57 -0.02
N VAL A 100 3.41 -13.32 -1.29
CA VAL A 100 2.80 -12.06 -1.74
C VAL A 100 1.40 -11.90 -1.13
N ALA A 101 0.60 -12.97 -1.05
CA ALA A 101 -0.70 -12.96 -0.38
C ALA A 101 -0.59 -12.67 1.13
N ALA A 102 0.44 -13.21 1.80
CA ALA A 102 0.72 -12.89 3.19
C ALA A 102 1.09 -11.40 3.35
N GLY A 103 1.87 -10.83 2.43
CA GLY A 103 2.12 -9.38 2.37
C GLY A 103 0.85 -8.55 2.18
N ALA A 104 -0.08 -9.05 1.35
CA ALA A 104 -1.41 -8.45 1.19
C ALA A 104 -2.22 -8.51 2.49
N LEU A 105 -2.17 -9.64 3.22
CA LEU A 105 -2.84 -9.82 4.50
C LEU A 105 -2.24 -8.96 5.61
N VAL A 106 -0.93 -8.76 5.65
CA VAL A 106 -0.29 -7.81 6.58
C VAL A 106 -0.74 -6.39 6.27
N THR A 107 -0.83 -6.03 4.99
CA THR A 107 -1.37 -4.73 4.55
C THR A 107 -2.85 -4.57 4.92
N PHE A 108 -3.64 -5.64 4.82
CA PHE A 108 -5.04 -5.68 5.27
C PHE A 108 -5.19 -5.65 6.80
N GLY A 109 -4.23 -6.28 7.50
CA GLY A 109 -4.11 -6.35 8.95
C GLY A 109 -3.73 -5.03 9.59
N ILE A 110 -3.23 -4.06 8.80
CA ILE A 110 -3.24 -2.63 9.17
C ILE A 110 -4.69 -2.13 9.07
N LYS A 111 -5.54 -2.65 9.97
CA LYS A 111 -6.81 -2.03 10.32
C LYS A 111 -6.55 -1.03 11.44
N VAL A 112 -6.50 0.25 11.08
CA VAL A 112 -6.85 1.31 12.03
C VAL A 112 -8.35 1.12 12.34
N PRO A 113 -8.75 0.88 13.59
CA PRO A 113 -10.17 0.79 13.95
C PRO A 113 -10.81 2.18 13.74
N GLY A 114 -11.72 2.30 12.78
CA GLY A 114 -12.45 3.55 12.52
C GLY A 114 -12.83 3.80 11.05
N ASN A 115 -13.54 2.85 10.44
CA ASN A 115 -14.25 2.99 9.15
C ASN A 115 -13.37 2.87 7.89
N ALA A 116 -13.59 1.78 7.14
CA ALA A 116 -13.74 1.83 5.68
C ALA A 116 -14.18 0.46 5.19
N ALA A 117 -15.42 0.11 5.51
CA ALA A 117 -16.19 -0.68 4.56
C ALA A 117 -16.23 0.11 3.24
N LEU A 118 -16.05 -0.58 2.12
CA LEU A 118 -16.11 -0.03 0.75
C LEU A 118 -17.53 0.44 0.35
N TRP A 119 -18.39 0.81 1.31
CA TRP A 119 -19.77 1.23 1.07
C TRP A 119 -20.30 2.16 2.17
N GLU A 120 -19.67 3.32 2.34
CA GLU A 120 -20.38 4.46 2.92
C GLU A 120 -20.79 5.36 1.77
N LYS A 121 -22.12 5.41 1.58
CA LYS A 121 -22.86 6.16 0.58
C LYS A 121 -22.54 7.64 0.72
N ASP A 122 -22.27 8.29 -0.42
CA ASP A 122 -22.31 9.75 -0.54
C ASP A 122 -23.75 10.18 -0.25
N ASP A 123 -23.98 10.75 0.93
CA ASP A 123 -25.23 11.43 1.28
C ASP A 123 -24.89 12.47 2.35
N SER A 124 -24.55 13.68 1.92
CA SER A 124 -24.98 14.94 2.56
C SER A 124 -24.52 16.14 1.74
N VAL A 125 -25.22 16.36 0.63
CA VAL A 125 -25.54 17.72 0.18
C VAL A 125 -26.37 18.37 1.29
N HIS A 126 -25.74 19.19 2.13
CA HIS A 126 -26.34 20.32 2.85
C HIS A 126 -25.22 21.34 3.04
N GLY A 127 -25.15 22.35 2.18
CA GLY A 127 -25.80 23.64 2.45
C GLY A 127 -24.70 24.56 2.98
N GLY A 128 -24.14 25.44 2.16
CA GLY A 128 -24.76 26.73 1.92
C GLY A 128 -24.35 27.71 3.02
N LEU A 129 -23.63 28.77 2.62
CA LEU A 129 -23.27 29.98 3.36
C LEU A 129 -21.97 29.99 4.21
N ALA A 130 -20.98 30.75 3.72
CA ALA A 130 -20.36 31.82 4.52
C ALA A 130 -21.37 33.00 4.65
N PRO A 131 -21.22 34.02 5.53
CA PRO A 131 -20.10 34.40 6.42
C PRO A 131 -20.57 34.86 7.85
N THR A 132 -19.67 35.49 8.61
CA THR A 132 -19.85 36.39 9.79
C THR A 132 -20.50 35.86 11.06
N GLU A 133 -19.78 35.90 12.19
CA GLU A 133 -20.03 36.85 13.29
C GLU A 133 -18.92 36.77 14.36
N VAL A 134 -18.61 37.94 14.89
CA VAL A 134 -17.62 38.28 15.92
C VAL A 134 -18.24 38.00 17.29
N ASP A 135 -17.46 37.53 18.26
CA ASP A 135 -17.66 38.00 19.64
C ASP A 135 -16.32 38.03 20.41
N ASP A 136 -16.08 39.22 20.93
CA ASP A 136 -14.98 39.71 21.74
C ASP A 136 -15.53 39.83 23.16
N ASP A 137 -15.02 39.06 24.13
CA ASP A 137 -14.90 39.57 25.50
C ASP A 137 -13.95 38.69 26.34
N SER A 138 -12.77 39.22 26.64
CA SER A 138 -12.09 38.99 27.91
C SER A 138 -11.26 40.23 28.20
N ALA A 139 -11.97 41.31 28.52
CA ALA A 139 -11.39 42.48 29.15
C ALA A 139 -11.27 42.23 30.66
N HIS A 140 -10.06 42.24 31.20
CA HIS A 140 -9.68 43.03 32.38
C HIS A 140 -8.24 42.71 32.81
N ASN A 141 -7.32 43.65 32.60
CA ASN A 141 -6.62 44.26 33.73
C ASN A 141 -5.98 45.59 33.31
N GLY A 142 -6.65 46.69 33.65
CA GLY A 142 -6.09 48.03 33.61
C GLY A 142 -5.24 48.33 34.85
N LYS A 143 -4.03 48.82 34.59
CA LYS A 143 -3.33 49.85 35.38
C LYS A 143 -2.74 50.80 34.32
N ALA A 144 -3.28 51.99 34.04
CA ALA A 144 -3.25 53.23 34.84
C ALA A 144 -1.83 53.53 35.36
N ALA A 145 -1.22 54.70 35.21
CA ALA A 145 -1.52 55.98 34.55
C ALA A 145 -0.22 56.83 34.69
N ALA A 146 -0.13 57.90 33.89
CA ALA A 146 0.86 59.00 33.92
C ALA A 146 2.18 58.79 33.18
#